data_AF-A0A1R4K1T7-F1
#
_entry.id   AF-A0A1R4K1T7-F1
#
_cell.length_a   1.000
_cell.length_b   1.000
_cell.length_c   1.000
_cell.angle_alpha   90.00
_cell.angle_beta   90.00
_cell.angle_gamma   90.00
#
_symmetry.space_group_name_H-M   'P 1'
#
loop_
_entity.id
_entity.type
_entity.pdbx_description
1 polymer ?
#
loop_
_entity_poly.entity_id
_entity_poly.type
_entity_poly.pdbx_seq_one_letter_code
_entity_poly.pdbx_strand_id
1 'polypeptide(L)'
;MLLDLAISLALGGDACRDAALLRSEPGVYGRVASDATISRTITALAADVDRVEKAVAQATAAARQHVWGLAGEAAPGHGESAGDPIIIDLDATLVTSHSDKELARPTFKKGYGFHPLLALAFVDHGPDGTGEPMAGLLRSGNAGSNTAADHETVIKAALKQVPGINPARPGKKVLIRTDGAGGSKQLLGFLARRGLSYSIGFTLPMSTPELYHLVPEHAWQDAYNADGQVHDGQPWSSSPTSSPPKTC
;
A
#
# COMPACT_ATOMS: atom_id res chain seq x y z
N MET A 1 -18.61 8.58 16.08
CA MET A 1 -17.35 8.26 16.81
C MET A 1 -16.18 7.96 15.90
N LEU A 2 -16.14 6.84 15.16
CA LEU A 2 -15.05 6.60 14.17
C LEU A 2 -15.07 7.65 13.06
N LEU A 3 -16.26 8.03 12.61
CA LEU A 3 -16.45 9.15 11.70
C LEU A 3 -15.94 10.47 12.31
N ASP A 4 -16.24 10.73 13.58
CA ASP A 4 -15.75 11.92 14.28
C ASP A 4 -14.21 11.98 14.32
N LEU A 5 -13.54 10.85 14.56
CA LEU A 5 -12.08 10.77 14.48
C LEU A 5 -11.57 10.96 13.06
N ALA A 6 -12.23 10.37 12.06
CA ALA A 6 -11.86 10.54 10.66
C ALA A 6 -12.00 12.01 10.20
N ILE A 7 -13.08 12.69 10.61
CA ILE A 7 -13.27 14.12 10.36
C ILE A 7 -12.21 14.93 11.11
N SER A 8 -11.91 14.59 12.36
CA SER A 8 -10.86 15.27 13.13
C SER A 8 -9.50 15.17 12.43
N LEU A 9 -9.14 13.99 11.91
CA LEU A 9 -7.93 13.77 11.11
C LEU A 9 -7.96 14.58 9.80
N ALA A 10 -9.09 14.59 9.11
CA ALA A 10 -9.26 15.34 7.86
C ALA A 10 -9.11 16.87 8.06
N LEU A 11 -9.46 17.38 9.25
CA LEU A 11 -9.24 18.77 9.64
C LEU A 11 -7.84 19.04 10.19
N GLY A 12 -6.93 18.06 10.16
CA GLY A 12 -5.54 18.19 10.61
C GLY A 12 -5.30 17.88 12.08
N GLY A 13 -6.25 17.25 12.77
CA GLY A 13 -6.04 16.74 14.13
C GLY A 13 -5.02 15.59 14.14
N ASP A 14 -4.21 15.52 15.18
CA ASP A 14 -3.16 14.51 15.38
C ASP A 14 -3.39 13.66 16.64
N ALA A 15 -4.40 14.00 17.45
CA ALA A 15 -4.74 13.31 18.68
C ALA A 15 -6.25 13.10 18.87
N CYS A 16 -6.64 12.07 19.63
CA CYS A 16 -8.05 11.78 19.94
C CYS A 16 -8.76 12.97 20.62
N ARG A 17 -8.03 13.78 21.38
CA ARG A 17 -8.54 14.99 22.04
C ARG A 17 -9.02 16.05 21.05
N ASP A 18 -8.54 16.03 19.82
CA ASP A 18 -8.86 17.06 18.82
C ASP A 18 -10.31 16.95 18.32
N ALA A 19 -10.96 15.80 18.56
CA ALA A 19 -12.41 15.67 18.45
C ALA A 19 -13.18 16.68 19.35
N ALA A 20 -12.51 17.31 20.33
CA ALA A 20 -13.06 18.45 21.06
C ALA A 20 -13.40 19.65 20.17
N LEU A 21 -12.63 19.89 19.10
CA LEU A 21 -12.88 20.97 18.15
C LEU A 21 -14.14 20.72 17.33
N LEU A 22 -14.45 19.46 17.04
CA LEU A 22 -15.74 19.12 16.42
C LEU A 22 -16.91 19.30 17.39
N ARG A 23 -16.69 19.02 18.69
CA ARG A 23 -17.69 19.23 19.75
C ARG A 23 -18.01 20.70 19.99
N SER A 24 -17.10 21.63 19.71
CA SER A 24 -17.41 23.06 19.83
C SER A 24 -18.37 23.56 18.77
N GLU A 25 -18.56 22.81 17.67
CA GLU A 25 -19.45 23.16 16.57
C GLU A 25 -20.59 22.13 16.38
N PRO A 26 -21.48 21.95 17.38
CA PRO A 26 -22.53 20.95 17.32
C PRO A 26 -23.58 21.23 16.23
N GLY A 27 -23.68 22.48 15.76
CA GLY A 27 -24.54 22.85 14.64
C GLY A 27 -24.08 22.26 13.30
N VAL A 28 -22.79 21.93 13.16
CA VAL A 28 -22.21 21.35 11.94
C VAL A 28 -22.02 19.85 12.09
N TYR A 29 -21.43 19.41 13.20
CA TYR A 29 -21.01 18.01 13.39
C TYR A 29 -21.97 17.17 14.24
N GLY A 30 -22.99 17.78 14.83
CA GLY A 30 -23.96 17.10 15.68
C GLY A 30 -23.33 16.56 16.97
N ARG A 31 -23.74 15.34 17.35
CA ARG A 31 -23.28 14.70 18.60
C ARG A 31 -21.94 14.01 18.38
N VAL A 32 -20.87 14.68 18.79
CA VAL A 32 -19.51 14.13 18.73
C VAL A 32 -19.13 13.46 20.06
N ALA A 33 -18.45 12.32 19.98
CA ALA A 33 -18.02 11.57 21.16
C ALA A 33 -17.00 12.33 22.02
N SER A 34 -17.03 12.09 23.33
CA SER A 34 -16.00 12.57 24.27
C SER A 34 -14.70 11.78 24.12
N ASP A 35 -13.57 12.37 24.51
CA ASP A 35 -12.27 11.69 24.53
C ASP A 35 -12.30 10.39 25.36
N ALA A 36 -12.93 10.42 26.53
CA ALA A 36 -13.09 9.23 27.38
C ALA A 36 -13.93 8.13 26.70
N THR A 37 -14.95 8.51 25.91
CA THR A 37 -15.73 7.55 25.12
C THR A 37 -14.89 6.94 24.01
N ILE A 38 -14.16 7.78 23.27
CA ILE A 38 -13.25 7.35 22.20
C ILE A 38 -12.22 6.35 22.75
N SER A 39 -11.54 6.70 23.84
CA SER A 39 -10.53 5.86 24.48
C SER A 39 -11.11 4.51 24.92
N ARG A 40 -12.27 4.49 25.61
CA ARG A 40 -12.91 3.23 26.01
C ARG A 40 -13.32 2.37 24.82
N THR A 41 -13.81 2.97 23.75
CA THR A 41 -14.18 2.21 22.55
C THR A 41 -12.96 1.63 21.86
N ILE A 42 -11.86 2.37 21.73
CA ILE A 42 -10.59 1.83 21.20
C ILE A 42 -10.12 0.66 22.07
N THR A 43 -10.15 0.78 23.39
CA THR A 43 -9.82 -0.32 24.31
C THR A 43 -10.73 -1.53 24.11
N ALA A 44 -12.04 -1.33 23.96
CA ALA A 44 -12.99 -2.42 23.72
C ALA A 44 -12.77 -3.11 22.37
N LEU A 45 -12.42 -2.34 21.32
CA LEU A 45 -12.06 -2.89 20.02
C LEU A 45 -10.74 -3.67 20.07
N ALA A 46 -9.76 -3.17 20.82
CA ALA A 46 -8.46 -3.82 21.00
C ALA A 46 -8.54 -5.13 21.80
N ALA A 47 -9.67 -5.44 22.44
CA ALA A 47 -9.87 -6.70 23.14
C ALA A 47 -9.95 -7.92 22.20
N ASP A 48 -10.31 -7.72 20.93
CA ASP A 48 -10.37 -8.76 19.89
C ASP A 48 -10.01 -8.16 18.52
N VAL A 49 -8.71 -7.92 18.32
CA VAL A 49 -8.18 -7.27 17.12
C VAL A 49 -8.53 -8.04 15.85
N ASP A 50 -8.41 -9.37 15.86
CA ASP A 50 -8.69 -10.21 14.69
C ASP A 50 -10.15 -10.08 14.22
N ARG A 51 -11.10 -10.04 15.15
CA ARG A 51 -12.51 -9.81 14.82
C ARG A 51 -12.74 -8.41 14.29
N VAL A 52 -12.13 -7.41 14.91
CA VAL A 52 -12.27 -6.01 14.51
C VAL A 52 -11.68 -5.76 13.13
N GLU A 53 -10.47 -6.26 12.84
CA GLU A 53 -9.84 -6.14 11.52
C GLU A 53 -10.68 -6.79 10.43
N LYS A 54 -11.28 -7.97 10.68
CA LYS A 54 -12.21 -8.60 9.74
C LYS A 54 -13.44 -7.74 9.49
N ALA A 55 -14.04 -7.16 10.53
CA ALA A 55 -15.21 -6.30 10.40
C ALA A 55 -14.89 -5.01 9.65
N VAL A 56 -13.73 -4.39 9.94
CA VAL A 56 -13.24 -3.21 9.22
C VAL A 56 -13.01 -3.55 7.75
N ALA A 57 -12.30 -4.65 7.46
CA ALA A 57 -12.05 -5.08 6.09
C ALA A 57 -13.33 -5.35 5.30
N GLN A 58 -14.38 -5.89 5.94
CA GLN A 58 -15.69 -6.08 5.30
C GLN A 58 -16.38 -4.73 5.01
N ALA A 59 -16.35 -3.81 5.97
CA ALA A 59 -16.94 -2.49 5.81
C ALA A 59 -16.24 -1.67 4.72
N THR A 60 -14.90 -1.69 4.68
CA THR A 60 -14.12 -0.99 3.65
C THR A 60 -14.32 -1.60 2.28
N ALA A 61 -14.40 -2.92 2.16
CA ALA A 61 -14.69 -3.58 0.87
C ALA A 61 -16.07 -3.19 0.33
N ALA A 62 -17.09 -3.17 1.19
CA ALA A 62 -18.45 -2.75 0.81
C ALA A 62 -18.50 -1.27 0.42
N ALA A 63 -17.84 -0.39 1.18
CA ALA A 63 -17.74 1.02 0.86
C ALA A 63 -17.03 1.24 -0.48
N ARG A 64 -15.91 0.54 -0.72
CA ARG A 64 -15.16 0.61 -1.97
C ARG A 64 -15.96 0.14 -3.16
N GLN A 65 -16.66 -0.98 -3.03
CA GLN A 65 -17.57 -1.47 -4.09
C GLN A 65 -18.61 -0.40 -4.46
N HIS A 66 -19.16 0.30 -3.47
CA HIS A 66 -20.10 1.39 -3.71
C HIS A 66 -19.43 2.59 -4.39
N VAL A 67 -18.30 3.07 -3.86
CA VAL A 67 -17.56 4.22 -4.41
C VAL A 67 -17.09 3.96 -5.84
N TRP A 68 -16.55 2.79 -6.12
CA TRP A 68 -16.12 2.41 -7.48
C TRP A 68 -17.32 2.27 -8.42
N GLY A 69 -18.46 1.78 -7.93
CA GLY A 69 -19.71 1.78 -8.68
C GLY A 69 -20.20 3.18 -9.06
N LEU A 70 -20.04 4.16 -8.15
CA LEU A 70 -20.37 5.56 -8.42
C LEU A 70 -19.37 6.24 -9.35
N ALA A 71 -18.09 5.89 -9.25
CA ALA A 71 -17.02 6.44 -10.10
C ALA A 71 -17.15 5.98 -11.56
N GLY A 72 -17.78 4.82 -11.83
CA GLY A 72 -18.06 4.34 -13.18
C GLY A 72 -16.78 4.14 -13.98
N GLU A 73 -16.63 4.89 -15.08
CA GLU A 73 -15.45 4.83 -15.96
C GLU A 73 -14.18 5.40 -15.29
N ALA A 74 -14.33 6.26 -14.28
CA ALA A 74 -13.21 6.80 -13.51
C ALA A 74 -12.77 5.86 -12.36
N ALA A 75 -13.42 4.71 -12.20
CA ALA A 75 -12.98 3.71 -11.23
C ALA A 75 -11.68 3.06 -11.72
N PRO A 76 -10.70 2.80 -10.85
CA PRO A 76 -9.43 2.21 -11.27
C PRO A 76 -9.55 0.78 -11.80
N GLY A 77 -10.62 0.09 -11.43
CA GLY A 77 -10.96 -1.23 -11.96
C GLY A 77 -11.84 -1.19 -13.19
N HIS A 78 -12.06 -0.03 -13.81
CA HIS A 78 -12.85 0.04 -15.04
C HIS A 78 -12.03 -0.45 -16.24
N GLY A 79 -12.57 -1.40 -17.00
CA GLY A 79 -11.93 -1.91 -18.22
C GLY A 79 -10.64 -2.70 -17.95
N GLU A 80 -10.47 -3.23 -16.74
CA GLU A 80 -9.20 -3.80 -16.30
C GLU A 80 -8.79 -5.02 -17.14
N SER A 81 -7.55 -4.98 -17.63
CA SER A 81 -7.03 -5.97 -18.56
C SER A 81 -5.57 -6.32 -18.25
N ALA A 82 -4.99 -7.25 -19.01
CA ALA A 82 -3.56 -7.53 -18.87
C ALA A 82 -2.67 -6.38 -19.38
N GLY A 83 -3.18 -5.54 -20.29
CA GLY A 83 -2.48 -4.36 -20.82
C GLY A 83 -2.72 -3.09 -20.00
N ASP A 84 -3.78 -3.07 -19.20
CA ASP A 84 -4.13 -1.99 -18.28
C ASP A 84 -4.61 -2.59 -16.95
N PRO A 85 -3.68 -3.07 -16.10
CA PRO A 85 -4.01 -3.77 -14.88
C PRO A 85 -4.26 -2.82 -13.72
N ILE A 86 -5.05 -3.28 -12.75
CA ILE A 86 -5.17 -2.65 -11.44
C ILE A 86 -3.81 -2.74 -10.74
N ILE A 87 -3.24 -1.58 -10.41
CA ILE A 87 -1.94 -1.48 -9.75
C ILE A 87 -2.13 -1.55 -8.24
N ILE A 88 -1.31 -2.37 -7.57
CA ILE A 88 -1.26 -2.50 -6.12
C ILE A 88 0.20 -2.32 -5.69
N ASP A 89 0.45 -1.22 -4.99
CA ASP A 89 1.76 -0.94 -4.40
C ASP A 89 1.89 -1.55 -3.00
N LEU A 90 3.07 -2.11 -2.73
CA LEU A 90 3.44 -2.65 -1.42
C LEU A 90 4.62 -1.86 -0.87
N ASP A 91 4.41 -1.25 0.30
CA ASP A 91 5.43 -0.51 1.04
C ASP A 91 5.41 -0.87 2.54
N ALA A 92 6.51 -0.62 3.24
CA ALA A 92 6.62 -0.80 4.68
C ALA A 92 6.82 0.54 5.36
N THR A 93 5.75 1.14 5.86
CA THR A 93 5.84 2.40 6.59
C THR A 93 6.26 2.17 8.04
N LEU A 94 7.20 2.99 8.53
CA LEU A 94 7.59 2.99 9.93
C LEU A 94 6.68 3.92 10.72
N VAL A 95 6.03 3.38 11.75
CA VAL A 95 5.26 4.18 12.72
C VAL A 95 6.13 4.34 13.96
N THR A 96 6.73 5.51 14.11
CA THR A 96 7.58 5.83 15.27
C THR A 96 6.71 5.92 16.51
N SER A 97 7.06 5.15 17.54
CA SER A 97 6.39 5.18 18.83
C SER A 97 7.43 4.93 19.91
N HIS A 98 7.78 5.97 20.67
CA HIS A 98 8.67 5.85 21.81
C HIS A 98 7.87 5.35 23.03
N SER A 99 7.73 4.04 23.16
CA SER A 99 6.97 3.43 24.26
C SER A 99 7.53 2.05 24.59
N ASP A 100 7.65 1.72 25.89
CA ASP A 100 8.05 0.38 26.38
C ASP A 100 6.95 -0.70 26.21
N LYS A 101 5.95 -0.42 25.36
CA LYS A 101 4.87 -1.36 25.06
C LYS A 101 5.41 -2.56 24.28
N GLU A 102 4.73 -3.69 24.44
CA GLU A 102 5.07 -4.95 23.80
C GLU A 102 5.23 -4.76 22.27
N LEU A 103 6.31 -5.31 21.71
CA LEU A 103 6.66 -5.30 20.26
C LEU A 103 7.18 -3.99 19.65
N ALA A 104 7.25 -2.87 20.39
CA ALA A 104 8.07 -1.73 19.99
C ALA A 104 9.55 -2.12 20.12
N ARG A 105 10.29 -2.09 19.00
CA ARG A 105 11.68 -2.59 18.93
C ARG A 105 12.55 -1.69 18.05
N PRO A 106 13.88 -1.74 18.19
CA PRO A 106 14.80 -1.06 17.27
C PRO A 106 14.57 -1.52 15.83
N THR A 107 14.56 -0.55 14.92
CA THR A 107 14.23 -0.74 13.50
C THR A 107 15.50 -0.70 12.63
N PHE A 108 15.42 -1.21 11.39
CA PHE A 108 16.52 -1.15 10.43
C PHE A 108 17.01 0.29 10.14
N LYS A 109 16.10 1.27 10.14
CA LYS A 109 16.44 2.71 10.02
C LYS A 109 16.97 3.33 11.31
N LYS A 110 17.37 2.51 12.30
CA LYS A 110 17.91 2.92 13.61
C LYS A 110 16.94 3.75 14.47
N GLY A 111 15.64 3.73 14.17
CA GLY A 111 14.58 4.32 15.01
C GLY A 111 13.91 3.28 15.92
N TYR A 112 12.93 3.71 16.72
CA TYR A 112 12.14 2.85 17.64
C TYR A 112 10.64 2.99 17.36
N GLY A 113 9.92 1.87 17.28
CA GLY A 113 8.48 1.90 17.02
C GLY A 113 7.94 0.58 16.44
N PHE A 114 6.86 0.70 15.67
CA PHE A 114 6.25 -0.39 14.94
C PHE A 114 6.63 -0.33 13.45
N HIS A 115 6.69 -1.48 12.79
CA HIS A 115 7.01 -1.56 11.36
C HIS A 115 5.88 -2.25 10.58
N PRO A 116 4.66 -1.67 10.60
CA PRO A 116 3.55 -2.25 9.84
C PRO A 116 3.94 -2.39 8.37
N LEU A 117 3.68 -3.57 7.80
CA LEU A 117 3.71 -3.72 6.34
C LEU A 117 2.39 -3.17 5.85
N LEU A 118 2.42 -2.01 5.21
CA LEU A 118 1.22 -1.43 4.64
C LEU A 118 1.18 -1.80 3.17
N ALA A 119 0.24 -2.65 2.77
CA ALA A 119 -0.23 -2.55 1.40
C ALA A 119 -1.06 -1.27 1.32
N LEU A 120 -0.35 -0.14 1.22
CA LEU A 120 -0.85 1.04 0.53
C LEU A 120 -1.01 0.65 -0.93
N ALA A 121 -2.00 -0.22 -1.16
CA ALA A 121 -2.47 -0.65 -2.45
C ALA A 121 -3.24 0.53 -3.04
N PHE A 122 -2.52 1.63 -3.23
CA PHE A 122 -2.93 2.77 -4.00
C PHE A 122 -3.33 2.21 -5.36
N VAL A 123 -4.63 1.98 -5.49
CA VAL A 123 -5.13 1.72 -6.82
C VAL A 123 -4.97 3.04 -7.53
N ASP A 124 -4.00 3.03 -8.44
CA ASP A 124 -3.63 4.19 -9.21
C ASP A 124 -4.88 4.66 -9.96
N HIS A 125 -5.42 5.80 -9.53
CA HIS A 125 -6.57 6.45 -10.18
C HIS A 125 -6.11 7.23 -11.41
N GLY A 126 -4.90 6.95 -11.91
CA GLY A 126 -4.23 7.72 -12.95
C GLY A 126 -3.50 8.94 -12.37
N PRO A 127 -2.87 9.76 -13.24
CA PRO A 127 -2.04 10.89 -12.83
C PRO A 127 -2.77 11.95 -12.00
N ASP A 128 -4.11 12.03 -12.11
CA ASP A 128 -4.94 13.01 -11.42
C ASP A 128 -5.51 12.49 -10.08
N GLY A 129 -5.23 11.23 -9.73
CA GLY A 129 -5.87 10.57 -8.60
C GLY A 129 -4.89 10.18 -7.48
N THR A 130 -5.32 10.37 -6.23
CA THR A 130 -4.59 9.86 -5.07
C THR A 130 -4.93 8.39 -4.87
N GLY A 131 -3.94 7.57 -4.54
CA GLY A 131 -4.25 6.18 -4.26
C GLY A 131 -5.10 5.97 -3.00
N GLU A 132 -5.79 4.84 -2.95
CA GLU A 132 -6.63 4.42 -1.82
C GLU A 132 -5.99 3.25 -1.03
N PRO A 133 -5.83 3.32 0.32
CA PRO A 133 -5.29 2.19 1.08
C PRO A 133 -6.24 0.98 1.06
N MET A 134 -5.72 -0.25 0.87
CA MET A 134 -6.55 -1.47 0.88
C MET A 134 -6.31 -2.36 2.10
N ALA A 135 -5.06 -2.58 2.50
CA ALA A 135 -4.76 -3.52 3.59
C ALA A 135 -3.50 -3.14 4.35
N GLY A 136 -3.53 -3.28 5.67
CA GLY A 136 -2.35 -3.17 6.52
C GLY A 136 -2.13 -4.46 7.28
N LEU A 137 -0.87 -4.83 7.48
CA LEU A 137 -0.47 -5.86 8.41
C LEU A 137 0.39 -5.23 9.50
N LEU A 138 -0.12 -5.27 10.73
CA LEU A 138 0.63 -4.81 11.90
C LEU A 138 1.76 -5.81 12.19
N ARG A 139 2.99 -5.31 12.30
CA ARG A 139 4.17 -6.12 12.60
C ARG A 139 5.01 -5.49 13.70
N SER A 140 5.79 -6.31 14.37
CA SER A 140 6.79 -5.84 15.33
C SER A 140 7.81 -4.92 14.66
N GLY A 141 8.38 -3.99 15.43
CA GLY A 141 9.35 -3.01 14.91
C GLY A 141 10.63 -3.61 14.30
N ASN A 142 10.99 -4.83 14.70
CA ASN A 142 12.15 -5.57 14.21
C ASN A 142 11.83 -6.54 13.06
N ALA A 143 10.59 -6.53 12.54
CA ALA A 143 10.23 -7.39 11.41
C ALA A 143 11.09 -7.04 10.20
N GLY A 144 11.60 -8.07 9.51
CA GLY A 144 12.38 -7.87 8.29
C GLY A 144 11.52 -7.25 7.19
N SER A 145 12.11 -6.35 6.40
CA SER A 145 11.45 -5.79 5.22
C SER A 145 11.11 -6.87 4.19
N ASN A 146 11.86 -7.97 4.12
CA ASN A 146 11.77 -9.01 3.07
C ASN A 146 11.01 -10.28 3.48
N THR A 147 10.19 -10.25 4.53
CA THR A 147 9.46 -11.46 4.97
C THR A 147 8.39 -11.83 3.94
N ALA A 148 8.64 -12.87 3.13
CA ALA A 148 7.72 -13.26 2.06
C ALA A 148 6.32 -13.64 2.58
N ALA A 149 6.22 -14.24 3.76
CA ALA A 149 4.95 -14.60 4.39
C ALA A 149 4.08 -13.36 4.71
N ASP A 150 4.71 -12.26 5.13
CA ASP A 150 4.01 -11.01 5.42
C ASP A 150 3.46 -10.40 4.13
N HIS A 151 4.28 -10.37 3.06
CA HIS A 151 3.87 -9.91 1.74
C HIS A 151 2.71 -10.76 1.19
N GLU A 152 2.80 -12.08 1.27
CA GLU A 152 1.72 -12.96 0.85
C GLU A 152 0.42 -12.68 1.60
N THR A 153 0.51 -12.43 2.91
CA THR A 153 -0.64 -12.16 3.77
C THR A 153 -1.31 -10.85 3.37
N VAL A 154 -0.52 -9.78 3.22
CA VAL A 154 -1.05 -8.46 2.86
C VAL A 154 -1.60 -8.44 1.43
N ILE A 155 -0.96 -9.14 0.47
CA ILE A 155 -1.48 -9.28 -0.90
C ILE A 155 -2.82 -10.01 -0.89
N LYS A 156 -2.94 -11.12 -0.13
CA LYS A 156 -4.22 -11.85 -0.01
C LYS A 156 -5.32 -10.98 0.60
N ALA A 157 -4.98 -10.09 1.54
CA ALA A 157 -5.92 -9.15 2.12
C ALA A 157 -6.33 -8.06 1.11
N ALA A 158 -5.36 -7.46 0.41
CA ALA A 158 -5.61 -6.45 -0.62
C ALA A 158 -6.47 -6.98 -1.77
N LEU A 159 -6.19 -8.18 -2.28
CA LEU A 159 -6.99 -8.80 -3.34
C LEU A 159 -8.46 -9.02 -2.97
N LYS A 160 -8.77 -9.20 -1.67
CA LYS A 160 -10.16 -9.31 -1.19
C LYS A 160 -10.90 -7.97 -1.16
N GLN A 161 -10.16 -6.85 -1.20
CA GLN A 161 -10.74 -5.52 -1.24
C GLN A 161 -11.09 -5.07 -2.65
N VAL A 162 -10.53 -5.69 -3.69
CA VAL A 162 -10.74 -5.29 -5.10
C VAL A 162 -12.11 -5.78 -5.60
N PRO A 163 -13.05 -4.87 -5.94
CA PRO A 163 -14.33 -5.23 -6.53
C PRO A 163 -14.15 -5.93 -7.88
N GLY A 164 -15.00 -6.91 -8.20
CA GLY A 164 -15.03 -7.57 -9.52
C GLY A 164 -13.92 -8.59 -9.79
N ILE A 165 -12.92 -8.69 -8.91
CA ILE A 165 -11.81 -9.65 -9.06
C ILE A 165 -12.02 -10.87 -8.17
N ASN A 166 -11.66 -12.05 -8.68
CA ASN A 166 -11.58 -13.26 -7.87
C ASN A 166 -10.26 -13.27 -7.07
N PRO A 167 -10.26 -13.13 -5.74
CA PRO A 167 -9.03 -13.05 -4.95
C PRO A 167 -8.19 -14.34 -5.01
N ALA A 168 -8.80 -15.47 -5.33
CA ALA A 168 -8.10 -16.74 -5.47
C ALA A 168 -7.32 -16.83 -6.79
N ARG A 169 -7.87 -16.23 -7.86
CA ARG A 169 -7.33 -16.25 -9.23
C ARG A 169 -7.52 -14.88 -9.90
N PRO A 170 -6.77 -13.86 -9.46
CA PRO A 170 -6.91 -12.50 -10.00
C PRO A 170 -6.46 -12.40 -11.46
N GLY A 171 -5.52 -13.26 -11.88
CA GLY A 171 -4.95 -13.23 -13.21
C GLY A 171 -4.10 -11.98 -13.46
N LYS A 172 -3.75 -11.75 -14.73
CA LYS A 172 -2.85 -10.65 -15.14
C LYS A 172 -3.48 -9.26 -15.08
N LYS A 173 -4.75 -9.18 -14.67
CA LYS A 173 -5.52 -7.95 -14.46
C LYS A 173 -5.06 -7.15 -13.23
N VAL A 174 -4.20 -7.74 -12.40
CA VAL A 174 -3.65 -7.08 -11.22
C VAL A 174 -2.12 -7.11 -11.30
N LEU A 175 -1.52 -5.94 -11.13
CA LEU A 175 -0.08 -5.72 -11.08
C LEU A 175 0.34 -5.40 -9.65
N ILE A 176 1.19 -6.25 -9.07
CA ILE A 176 1.82 -5.98 -7.77
C ILE A 176 3.15 -5.24 -7.99
N ARG A 177 3.31 -4.04 -7.44
CA ARG A 177 4.61 -3.36 -7.40
C ARG A 177 5.15 -3.30 -5.98
N THR A 178 6.46 -3.37 -5.85
CA THR A 178 7.16 -3.18 -4.58
C THR A 178 8.56 -2.69 -4.85
N ASP A 179 9.07 -1.86 -3.95
CA ASP A 179 10.46 -1.42 -3.98
C ASP A 179 11.40 -2.55 -3.50
N GLY A 180 12.67 -2.25 -3.24
CA GLY A 180 13.76 -3.23 -3.01
C GLY A 180 13.54 -4.33 -1.95
N ALA A 181 12.38 -4.35 -1.28
CA ALA A 181 11.94 -5.35 -0.33
C ALA A 181 11.31 -6.63 -0.95
N GLY A 182 10.88 -6.61 -2.21
CA GLY A 182 10.12 -7.73 -2.80
C GLY A 182 10.91 -8.80 -3.55
N GLY A 183 12.23 -8.65 -3.73
CA GLY A 183 13.06 -9.50 -4.59
C GLY A 183 13.22 -10.97 -4.16
N SER A 184 12.46 -11.47 -3.20
CA SER A 184 12.58 -12.86 -2.74
C SER A 184 11.99 -13.85 -3.76
N LYS A 185 12.71 -14.96 -4.02
CA LYS A 185 12.22 -16.05 -4.89
C LYS A 185 10.87 -16.61 -4.44
N GLN A 186 10.63 -16.64 -3.13
CA GLN A 186 9.37 -17.13 -2.55
C GLN A 186 8.20 -16.23 -2.95
N LEU A 187 8.34 -14.91 -2.83
CA LEU A 187 7.31 -13.96 -3.22
C LEU A 187 7.03 -14.00 -4.73
N LEU A 188 8.09 -13.99 -5.55
CA LEU A 188 7.96 -14.11 -7.01
C LEU A 188 7.25 -15.41 -7.41
N GLY A 189 7.60 -16.52 -6.76
CA GLY A 189 6.93 -17.80 -6.98
C GLY A 189 5.44 -17.76 -6.58
N PHE A 190 5.09 -17.07 -5.49
CA PHE A 190 3.70 -16.86 -5.10
C PHE A 190 2.92 -16.04 -6.14
N LEU A 191 3.47 -14.92 -6.58
CA LEU A 191 2.86 -14.03 -7.58
C LEU A 191 2.62 -14.78 -8.90
N ALA A 192 3.65 -15.49 -9.37
CA ALA A 192 3.58 -16.30 -10.59
C ALA A 192 2.52 -17.42 -10.49
N ARG A 193 2.48 -18.17 -9.37
CA ARG A 193 1.45 -19.21 -9.15
C ARG A 193 0.03 -18.67 -9.12
N ARG A 194 -0.14 -17.43 -8.68
CA ARG A 194 -1.45 -16.74 -8.66
C ARG A 194 -1.82 -16.10 -9.99
N GLY A 195 -0.91 -16.12 -10.97
CA GLY A 195 -1.10 -15.51 -12.29
C GLY A 195 -1.09 -13.98 -12.27
N LEU A 196 -0.55 -13.38 -11.21
CA LEU A 196 -0.44 -11.93 -11.05
C LEU A 196 0.66 -11.36 -11.95
N SER A 197 0.46 -10.16 -12.45
CA SER A 197 1.54 -9.33 -13.01
C SER A 197 2.35 -8.74 -11.85
N TYR A 198 3.65 -8.53 -12.02
CA TYR A 198 4.49 -7.94 -10.98
C TYR A 198 5.65 -7.11 -11.52
N SER A 199 6.00 -6.04 -10.79
CA SER A 199 7.18 -5.21 -11.01
C SER A 199 7.90 -5.02 -9.67
N ILE A 200 9.13 -5.53 -9.55
CA ILE A 200 9.77 -5.74 -8.25
C ILE A 200 11.19 -5.18 -8.28
N GLY A 201 11.49 -4.27 -7.36
CA GLY A 201 12.86 -3.85 -7.09
C GLY A 201 13.66 -4.97 -6.43
N PHE A 202 14.91 -5.16 -6.85
CA PHE A 202 15.83 -6.08 -6.18
C PHE A 202 17.21 -5.45 -6.02
N THR A 203 17.87 -5.76 -4.91
CA THR A 203 19.23 -5.30 -4.66
C THR A 203 20.20 -6.01 -5.61
N LEU A 204 20.96 -5.21 -6.34
CA LEU A 204 22.00 -5.69 -7.23
C LEU A 204 23.26 -6.10 -6.42
N PRO A 205 23.98 -7.17 -6.83
CA PRO A 205 25.23 -7.56 -6.17
C PRO A 205 26.25 -6.42 -6.09
N MET A 206 27.18 -6.47 -5.13
CA MET A 206 28.24 -5.45 -5.04
C MET A 206 29.16 -5.41 -6.27
N SER A 207 29.23 -6.51 -7.04
CA SER A 207 29.98 -6.61 -8.30
C SER A 207 29.23 -6.07 -9.53
N THR A 208 28.04 -5.50 -9.35
CA THR A 208 27.23 -4.99 -10.46
C THR A 208 27.93 -3.90 -11.29
N PRO A 209 28.73 -2.98 -10.71
CA PRO A 209 29.51 -2.03 -11.51
C PRO A 209 30.41 -2.72 -12.55
N GLU A 210 31.03 -3.85 -12.19
CA GLU A 210 31.87 -4.64 -13.10
C GLU A 210 31.04 -5.31 -14.21
N LEU A 211 29.83 -5.75 -13.89
CA LEU A 211 28.90 -6.33 -14.86
C LEU A 211 28.37 -5.29 -15.85
N TYR A 212 28.18 -4.04 -15.43
CA TYR A 212 27.74 -2.97 -16.33
C TYR A 212 28.76 -2.66 -17.43
N HIS A 213 30.06 -2.82 -17.15
CA HIS A 213 31.10 -2.68 -18.16
C HIS A 213 31.05 -3.76 -19.26
N LEU A 214 30.31 -4.86 -19.04
CA LEU A 214 30.12 -5.91 -20.04
C LEU A 214 28.90 -5.67 -20.94
N VAL A 215 28.04 -4.70 -20.59
CA VAL A 215 26.84 -4.37 -21.38
C VAL A 215 27.25 -3.46 -22.55
N PRO A 216 27.04 -3.86 -23.80
CA PRO A 216 27.38 -3.05 -24.97
C PRO A 216 26.65 -1.70 -24.96
N GLU A 217 27.29 -0.64 -25.47
CA GLU A 217 26.71 0.72 -25.51
C GLU A 217 25.32 0.76 -26.15
N HIS A 218 25.11 -0.02 -27.21
CA HIS A 218 23.83 -0.07 -27.94
C HIS A 218 22.69 -0.77 -27.18
N ALA A 219 22.98 -1.44 -26.06
CA ALA A 219 21.98 -2.15 -25.26
C ALA A 219 21.39 -1.27 -24.14
N TRP A 220 21.97 -0.09 -23.91
CA TRP A 220 21.45 0.88 -22.94
C TRP A 220 20.24 1.62 -23.50
N GLN A 221 19.30 1.91 -22.61
CA GLN A 221 18.11 2.70 -22.91
C GLN A 221 18.00 3.84 -21.90
N ASP A 222 17.30 4.89 -22.31
CA ASP A 222 17.02 6.04 -21.46
C ASP A 222 16.26 5.62 -20.21
N ALA A 223 16.65 6.19 -19.07
CA ALA A 223 15.91 6.02 -17.83
C ALA A 223 14.70 6.96 -17.86
N TYR A 224 13.50 6.40 -17.67
CA TYR A 224 12.27 7.17 -17.60
C TYR A 224 11.84 7.37 -16.14
N ASN A 225 11.32 8.54 -15.82
CA ASN A 225 10.68 8.83 -14.54
C ASN A 225 9.26 8.24 -14.49
N ALA A 226 8.57 8.44 -13.35
CA ALA A 226 7.21 7.95 -13.14
C ALA A 226 6.20 8.49 -14.17
N ASP A 227 6.48 9.65 -14.76
CA ASP A 227 5.64 10.32 -15.76
C ASP A 227 5.99 9.90 -17.21
N GLY A 228 6.90 8.93 -17.38
CA GLY A 228 7.35 8.48 -18.70
C GLY A 228 8.26 9.47 -19.42
N GLN A 229 8.79 10.47 -18.73
CA GLN A 229 9.76 11.43 -19.26
C GLN A 229 11.18 10.94 -18.99
N VAL A 230 12.09 11.19 -19.93
CA VAL A 230 13.51 10.86 -19.73
C VAL A 230 14.05 11.67 -18.55
N HIS A 231 14.73 10.98 -17.64
CA HIS A 231 15.28 11.58 -16.43
C HIS A 231 16.57 12.34 -16.74
N ASP A 232 16.61 13.65 -16.47
CA ASP A 232 17.75 14.55 -16.73
C ASP A 232 18.96 14.36 -15.78
N GLY A 233 19.04 13.24 -15.04
CA GLY A 233 20.06 13.01 -14.00
C GLY A 233 20.59 11.56 -13.95
N GLN A 234 21.79 11.36 -14.46
CA GLN A 234 22.54 10.09 -14.66
C GLN A 234 21.92 9.10 -15.67
N PRO A 235 22.70 8.64 -16.67
CA PRO A 235 22.12 8.34 -17.97
C PRO A 235 22.13 6.85 -18.26
N TRP A 236 21.56 5.98 -17.43
CA TRP A 236 21.36 4.59 -17.85
C TRP A 236 20.62 3.72 -16.84
N SER A 237 19.66 2.92 -17.32
CA SER A 237 19.12 1.75 -16.61
C SER A 237 19.02 0.57 -17.59
N SER A 238 19.42 -0.64 -17.17
CA SER A 238 19.29 -1.85 -17.99
C SER A 238 17.98 -2.57 -17.65
N SER A 239 16.99 -2.52 -18.54
CA SER A 239 15.76 -3.32 -18.44
C SER A 239 15.68 -4.33 -19.59
N PRO A 240 15.77 -5.65 -19.33
CA PRO A 240 15.48 -6.65 -20.36
C PRO A 240 13.98 -6.95 -20.36
N THR A 241 13.17 -6.07 -20.95
CA THR A 241 11.90 -6.37 -21.66
C THR A 241 11.18 -5.08 -22.02
N SER A 242 11.10 -4.80 -23.31
CA SER A 242 10.29 -3.75 -23.91
C SER A 242 8.79 -4.04 -23.74
N SER A 243 8.07 -3.15 -23.07
CA SER A 243 6.64 -2.95 -23.35
C SER A 243 6.51 -1.74 -24.30
N PRO A 244 5.62 -1.77 -25.29
CA PRO A 244 5.53 -0.70 -26.28
C PRO A 244 5.01 0.61 -25.63
N PRO A 245 5.42 1.78 -26.15
CA PRO A 245 4.94 3.06 -25.65
C PRO A 245 3.42 3.19 -25.85
N LYS A 246 2.71 3.67 -24.82
CA LYS A 246 1.33 4.13 -24.93
C LYS A 246 1.31 5.36 -25.84
N THR A 247 0.91 5.20 -27.10
CA THR A 247 0.51 6.31 -27.97
C THR A 247 -0.91 6.74 -27.59
N CYS A 248 -1.07 8.04 -27.30
CA CYS A 248 -2.28 8.88 -27.21
C CYS A 248 -3.61 8.22 -26.84
#